data_AF-A0A9J7ECJ1-F1
#
_entry.id   AF-A0A9J7ECJ1-F1
#
_cell.length_a   1.000
_cell.length_b   1.000
_cell.length_c   1.000
_cell.angle_alpha   90.00
_cell.angle_beta   90.00
_cell.angle_gamma   90.00
#
_symmetry.space_group_name_H-M   'P 1'
#
loop_
_entity.id
_entity.type
_entity.pdbx_description
1 polymer ?
#
loop_
_entity_poly.entity_id
_entity_poly.type
_entity_poly.pdbx_seq_one_letter_code
_entity_poly.pdbx_strand_id
1 'polypeptide(L)'
;MVRASCLLASCVLMTLLLIMPASAYPRYPSNYFREDIQYEPEEIMDMLNRLGNLIQMERKMENEKRALDLGLSRGYSGALQAKHLMGLAAANYAGGPGRRRRDAH
;
A
#
# COMPACT_ATOMS: atom_id res chain seq x y z
N MET A 1 45.32 -29.66 2.82
CA MET A 1 45.91 -28.37 2.42
C MET A 1 45.21 -27.91 1.15
N VAL A 2 44.39 -26.87 1.23
CA VAL A 2 43.69 -26.33 0.04
C VAL A 2 44.75 -25.69 -0.85
N ARG A 3 44.82 -26.07 -2.13
CA ARG A 3 45.79 -25.52 -3.08
C ARG A 3 45.46 -24.04 -3.30
N ALA A 4 46.48 -23.18 -3.30
CA ALA A 4 46.32 -21.73 -3.51
C ALA A 4 45.55 -21.39 -4.80
N SER A 5 45.62 -22.26 -5.81
CA SER A 5 44.84 -22.17 -7.04
C SER A 5 43.32 -22.21 -6.82
N CYS A 6 42.83 -23.00 -5.86
CA CYS A 6 41.41 -23.08 -5.54
C CYS A 6 40.90 -21.80 -4.87
N LEU A 7 41.73 -21.17 -4.02
CA LEU A 7 41.39 -19.90 -3.39
C LEU A 7 41.29 -18.78 -4.43
N LEU A 8 42.27 -18.67 -5.33
CA LEU A 8 42.24 -17.69 -6.42
C LEU A 8 41.04 -17.88 -7.35
N ALA A 9 40.71 -19.13 -7.70
CA ALA A 9 39.54 -19.43 -8.51
C ALA A 9 38.22 -19.01 -7.82
N SER A 10 38.10 -19.27 -6.51
CA SER A 10 36.92 -18.84 -5.74
C SER A 10 36.78 -17.32 -5.65
N CYS A 11 37.90 -16.60 -5.50
CA CYS A 11 37.90 -15.13 -5.47
C CYS A 11 37.45 -14.54 -6.82
N VAL A 12 37.95 -15.06 -7.95
CA VAL A 12 37.56 -14.60 -9.30
C VAL A 12 36.08 -14.89 -9.58
N LEU A 13 35.59 -16.06 -9.15
CA LEU A 13 34.19 -16.42 -9.35
C LEU A 13 33.26 -15.53 -8.51
N MET A 14 33.69 -15.19 -7.29
CA MET A 14 32.93 -14.29 -6.41
C MET A 14 32.90 -12.85 -6.92
N THR A 15 33.99 -12.33 -7.50
CA THR A 15 33.99 -10.99 -8.11
C THR A 15 33.09 -10.93 -9.35
N LEU A 16 33.09 -11.96 -10.19
CA LEU A 16 32.19 -12.03 -11.35
C LEU A 16 30.71 -12.06 -10.95
N LEU A 17 30.36 -12.79 -9.88
CA LEU A 17 28.99 -12.83 -9.35
C LEU A 17 28.54 -11.48 -8.76
N LEU A 18 29.46 -10.69 -8.20
CA LEU A 18 29.16 -9.37 -7.64
C LEU A 18 29.02 -8.27 -8.69
N ILE A 19 29.59 -8.44 -9.90
CA ILE A 19 29.49 -7.47 -11.00
C ILE A 19 28.17 -7.65 -11.78
N MET A 20 27.64 -8.87 -11.83
CA MET A 20 26.40 -9.22 -12.55
C MET A 20 25.09 -8.53 -12.10
N PRO A 21 24.88 -8.10 -10.83
CA PRO A 21 23.61 -7.45 -10.48
C PRO A 21 23.50 -6.06 -11.10
N ALA A 22 24.61 -5.36 -11.33
CA ALA A 22 24.59 -3.93 -11.64
C ALA A 22 24.10 -3.59 -13.07
N SER A 23 24.22 -4.51 -14.03
CA SER A 23 23.74 -4.31 -15.41
C SER A 23 22.31 -4.79 -15.64
N ALA A 24 21.79 -5.67 -14.77
CA ALA A 24 20.44 -6.20 -14.85
C ALA A 24 19.40 -5.35 -14.09
N TYR A 25 19.84 -4.38 -13.28
CA TYR A 25 18.90 -3.42 -12.70
C TYR A 25 18.38 -2.48 -13.79
N PRO A 26 17.05 -2.44 -14.02
CA PRO A 26 16.46 -1.45 -14.91
C PRO A 26 16.82 -0.06 -14.39
N ARG A 27 17.73 0.63 -15.09
CA ARG A 27 17.95 2.06 -14.90
C ARG A 27 16.75 2.77 -15.48
N TYR A 28 15.75 3.03 -14.63
CA TYR A 28 14.67 3.94 -14.99
C TYR A 28 15.28 5.34 -15.16
N PRO A 29 15.24 5.95 -16.36
CA PRO A 29 15.55 7.36 -16.46
C PRO A 29 14.57 8.11 -15.56
N SER A 30 15.11 8.87 -14.61
CA SER A 30 14.36 9.72 -13.70
C SER A 30 13.77 10.88 -14.49
N ASN A 31 12.65 10.64 -15.17
CA ASN A 31 11.93 11.62 -15.98
C ASN A 31 11.01 12.52 -15.14
N TYR A 32 11.25 12.63 -13.82
CA TYR A 32 10.44 13.45 -12.93
C TYR A 32 10.48 14.95 -13.29
N PHE A 33 11.55 15.40 -13.97
CA PHE A 33 11.69 16.76 -14.45
C PHE A 33 11.93 16.75 -15.96
N ARG A 34 10.88 16.49 -16.74
CA ARG A 34 10.92 16.66 -18.19
C ARG A 34 10.39 18.06 -18.50
N GLU A 35 11.31 19.01 -18.63
CA GLU A 35 11.02 20.43 -18.86
C GLU A 35 10.30 20.70 -20.20
N ASP A 36 10.31 19.72 -21.12
CA ASP A 36 9.75 19.86 -22.48
C ASP A 36 8.29 19.40 -22.63
N ILE A 37 7.62 18.93 -21.57
CA ILE A 37 6.21 18.50 -21.65
C ILE A 37 5.32 19.58 -21.05
N GLN A 38 4.60 20.30 -21.92
CA GLN A 38 3.41 21.04 -21.51
C GLN A 38 2.30 20.02 -21.25
N TYR A 39 1.96 19.84 -19.98
CA TYR A 39 0.82 19.01 -19.60
C TYR A 39 -0.48 19.74 -19.92
N GLU A 40 -1.34 19.09 -20.68
CA GLU A 40 -2.71 19.58 -20.88
C GLU A 40 -3.49 19.47 -19.56
N PRO A 41 -4.39 20.41 -19.25
CA PRO A 41 -5.14 20.42 -17.99
C PRO A 41 -5.88 19.10 -17.70
N GLU A 42 -6.34 18.42 -18.75
CA GLU A 42 -7.03 17.13 -18.66
C GLU A 42 -6.13 16.00 -18.15
N GLU A 43 -4.86 15.99 -18.56
CA GLU A 43 -3.88 14.99 -18.15
C GLU A 43 -3.49 15.16 -16.68
N ILE A 44 -3.37 16.42 -16.22
CA ILE A 44 -3.16 16.76 -14.81
C ILE A 44 -4.34 16.26 -13.98
N MET A 45 -5.58 16.47 -14.45
CA MET A 45 -6.76 16.00 -13.74
C MET A 45 -6.82 14.47 -13.66
N ASP A 46 -6.45 13.75 -14.71
CA ASP A 46 -6.38 12.28 -14.69
C ASP A 46 -5.30 11.78 -13.71
N MET A 47 -4.12 12.42 -13.70
CA MET A 47 -3.06 12.13 -12.73
C MET A 47 -3.52 12.37 -11.28
N LEU A 48 -4.21 13.47 -11.01
CA LEU A 48 -4.76 13.79 -9.68
C LEU A 48 -5.85 12.80 -9.26
N ASN A 49 -6.73 12.40 -10.18
CA ASN A 49 -7.76 11.39 -9.92
C ASN A 49 -7.13 10.03 -9.60
N ARG A 50 -6.10 9.63 -10.36
CA ARG A 50 -5.34 8.41 -10.11
C ARG A 50 -4.66 8.44 -8.74
N LEU A 51 -4.06 9.56 -8.36
CA LEU A 51 -3.47 9.74 -7.03
C LEU A 51 -4.54 9.64 -5.92
N GLY A 52 -5.70 10.28 -6.12
CA GLY A 52 -6.82 10.20 -5.20
C GLY A 52 -7.30 8.75 -4.98
N ASN A 53 -7.40 7.97 -6.05
CA ASN A 53 -7.77 6.55 -5.98
C ASN A 53 -6.75 5.72 -5.18
N LEU A 54 -5.46 5.96 -5.39
CA LEU A 54 -4.39 5.27 -4.66
C LEU A 54 -4.44 5.55 -3.16
N ILE A 55 -4.61 6.83 -2.77
CA ILE A 55 -4.74 7.24 -1.37
C ILE A 55 -5.98 6.61 -0.70
N GLN A 56 -7.10 6.55 -1.42
CA GLN A 56 -8.30 5.89 -0.91
C GLN A 56 -8.09 4.38 -0.73
N MET A 57 -7.37 3.73 -1.65
CA MET A 57 -7.06 2.30 -1.56
C MET A 57 -6.12 1.99 -0.38
N GLU A 58 -5.11 2.82 -0.16
CA GLU A 58 -4.21 2.72 0.99
C GLU A 58 -4.97 2.82 2.31
N ARG A 59 -5.88 3.81 2.43
CA ARG A 59 -6.71 3.98 3.64
C ARG A 59 -7.62 2.78 3.90
N LYS A 60 -8.14 2.13 2.85
CA LYS A 60 -8.90 0.88 2.99
C LYS A 60 -8.01 -0.24 3.52
N MET A 61 -6.79 -0.40 3.00
CA MET A 61 -5.84 -1.41 3.47
C MET A 61 -5.31 -1.14 4.89
N GLU A 62 -5.15 0.12 5.31
CA GLU A 62 -4.78 0.46 6.69
C GLU A 62 -5.86 -0.01 7.69
N ASN A 63 -7.13 0.16 7.34
CA ASN A 63 -8.24 -0.33 8.16
C ASN A 63 -8.29 -1.87 8.23
N GLU A 64 -7.87 -2.57 7.18
CA GLU A 64 -7.74 -4.04 7.19
C GLU A 64 -6.59 -4.50 8.09
N LYS A 65 -5.45 -3.80 8.13
CA LYS A 65 -4.32 -4.14 9.01
C LYS A 65 -4.58 -3.83 10.49
N ARG A 66 -5.54 -2.94 10.79
CA ARG A 66 -6.04 -2.69 12.16
C ARG A 66 -7.15 -3.66 12.58
N ALA A 67 -7.68 -4.46 11.66
CA ALA A 67 -8.53 -5.60 11.99
C ALA A 67 -7.63 -6.79 12.37
N LEU A 68 -7.13 -6.79 13.60
CA LEU A 68 -6.69 -8.03 14.25
C LEU A 68 -7.93 -8.93 14.37
N ASP A 69 -8.26 -9.68 13.31
CA ASP A 69 -9.32 -10.67 13.36
C ASP A 69 -8.81 -11.84 14.19
N LEU A 70 -9.09 -11.80 15.50
CA LEU A 70 -8.81 -12.86 16.48
C LEU A 70 -9.61 -14.14 16.19
N GLY A 71 -9.96 -14.42 14.93
CA GLY A 71 -10.88 -15.47 14.54
C GLY A 71 -12.31 -15.21 14.99
N LEU A 72 -12.65 -14.02 15.49
CA LEU A 72 -14.00 -13.67 15.93
C LEU A 72 -15.00 -13.68 14.77
N SER A 73 -14.54 -13.51 13.52
CA SER A 73 -15.41 -13.49 12.34
C SER A 73 -15.72 -14.88 11.78
N ARG A 74 -14.99 -15.93 12.21
CA ARG A 74 -15.15 -17.29 11.65
C ARG A 74 -16.40 -17.95 12.23
N GLY A 75 -17.33 -18.33 11.36
CA GLY A 75 -18.60 -18.97 11.75
C GLY A 75 -19.78 -18.02 11.97
N TYR A 76 -19.60 -16.72 11.74
CA TYR A 76 -20.71 -15.75 11.85
C TYR A 76 -21.58 -15.79 10.60
N SER A 77 -22.86 -16.15 10.78
CA SER A 77 -23.89 -16.08 9.74
C SER A 77 -23.96 -14.67 9.14
N GLY A 78 -24.22 -14.56 7.82
CA GLY A 78 -24.33 -13.26 7.13
C GLY A 78 -25.36 -12.32 7.76
N ALA A 79 -26.42 -12.87 8.37
CA ALA A 79 -27.40 -12.07 9.12
C ALA A 79 -26.81 -11.43 10.39
N LEU A 80 -25.85 -12.10 11.04
CA LEU A 80 -25.18 -11.61 12.24
C LEU A 80 -24.12 -10.56 11.89
N GLN A 81 -23.38 -10.76 10.80
CA GLN A 81 -22.48 -9.75 10.25
C GLN A 81 -23.25 -8.49 9.80
N ALA A 82 -24.40 -8.66 9.16
CA ALA A 82 -25.27 -7.55 8.75
C ALA A 82 -25.78 -6.75 9.97
N LYS A 83 -26.20 -7.43 11.05
CA LYS A 83 -26.60 -6.76 12.30
C LYS A 83 -25.43 -6.02 12.95
N HIS A 84 -24.24 -6.61 12.95
CA HIS A 84 -23.04 -5.97 13.48
C HIS A 84 -22.70 -4.71 12.70
N LEU A 85 -22.72 -4.78 11.37
CA LEU A 85 -22.48 -3.64 10.49
C LEU A 85 -23.55 -2.54 10.66
N MET A 86 -24.81 -2.92 10.83
CA MET A 86 -25.91 -1.99 11.13
C MET A 86 -25.70 -1.28 12.49
N GLY A 87 -25.25 -2.00 13.52
CA GLY A 87 -24.93 -1.43 14.82
C GLY A 87 -23.77 -0.44 14.77
N LEU A 88 -22.71 -0.79 14.04
CA LEU A 88 -21.58 0.11 13.79
C LEU A 88 -22.02 1.36 13.01
N ALA A 89 -22.86 1.21 11.98
CA ALA A 89 -23.40 2.33 11.22
C ALA A 89 -24.25 3.25 12.11
N ALA A 90 -25.09 2.69 12.98
CA ALA A 90 -25.90 3.46 13.92
C ALA A 90 -25.06 4.22 14.95
N ALA A 91 -23.96 3.64 15.43
CA ALA A 91 -23.02 4.31 16.33
C ALA A 91 -22.25 5.46 15.63
N ASN A 92 -21.85 5.26 14.38
CA ASN A 92 -21.12 6.26 13.60
C ASN A 92 -22.03 7.39 13.07
N TYR A 93 -23.35 7.19 13.05
CA TYR A 93 -24.33 8.18 12.64
C TYR A 93 -24.18 9.48 13.46
N ALA A 94 -24.36 10.63 12.79
CA ALA A 94 -24.18 11.95 13.40
C ALA A 94 -25.11 12.21 14.60
N GLY A 95 -26.29 11.58 14.59
CA GLY A 95 -27.24 11.54 15.73
C GLY A 95 -27.28 10.20 16.45
N GLY A 96 -26.21 9.41 16.35
CA GLY A 96 -26.10 8.08 16.95
C GLY A 96 -26.18 8.11 18.48
N PRO A 97 -26.51 6.96 19.09
CA PRO A 97 -26.65 6.86 20.55
C PRO A 97 -25.36 7.29 21.27
N GLY A 98 -25.49 8.11 22.31
CA GLY A 98 -24.37 8.63 23.10
C GLY A 98 -23.80 9.98 22.61
N ARG A 99 -24.17 10.46 21.42
CA ARG A 99 -23.85 11.83 20.99
C ARG A 99 -24.87 12.82 21.56
N ARG A 100 -24.39 13.77 22.37
CA ARG A 100 -25.21 14.90 22.83
C ARG A 100 -25.65 15.68 21.60
N ARG A 101 -26.96 15.84 21.42
CA ARG A 101 -27.48 16.79 20.44
C ARG A 101 -26.96 18.16 20.88
N ARG A 102 -26.29 18.89 19.98
CA ARG A 102 -26.04 20.31 20.23
C ARG A 102 -27.43 20.92 20.30
N ASP A 103 -27.84 21.32 21.50
CA ASP A 103 -29.16 21.85 21.77
C ASP A 103 -29.45 22.93 20.72
N ALA A 104 -30.49 22.68 19.90
CA ALA A 104 -31.04 23.70 19.04
C ALA A 104 -31.71 24.69 19.97
N HIS A 105 -31.23 25.93 19.88
CA HIS A 105 -31.71 27.08 20.63
C HIS A 105 -33.22 27.29 20.51
#